data_AF-A0A150Q8K0-F1
#
_entry.id   AF-A0A150Q8K0-F1
#
_cell.length_a   1.000
_cell.length_b   1.000
_cell.length_c   1.000
_cell.angle_alpha   90.00
_cell.angle_beta   90.00
_cell.angle_gamma   90.00
#
_symmetry.space_group_name_H-M   'P 1'
#
loop_
_entity.id
_entity.type
_entity.pdbx_description
1 polymer ?
#
loop_
_entity_poly.entity_id
_entity_poly.type
_entity_poly.pdbx_seq_one_letter_code
_entity_poly.pdbx_strand_id
1 'polypeptide(L)'
;MKLRLSSFIAAATVAILSPLAGCSDTPDDNGAGGAGGSDAGSTSASGSTSSAIGSGGAGSTSASTGGDGGGSTGSGNAVPPTFETVKFVIERSSCFGAGCHNDEQNPLDLKVDAELRTRLTTHISRNCGDLPIVNPGKPEESALIKILKEPCGTTPRMPIECVNEGDAKCVPDNYIEALAQWIADGALE
;
A
#
# COMPACT_ATOMS: atom_id res chain seq x y z
N MET A 1 -29.80 59.03 -25.52
CA MET A 1 -29.18 58.34 -26.67
C MET A 1 -28.80 56.93 -26.23
N LYS A 2 -29.25 55.92 -26.98
CA LYS A 2 -28.87 54.51 -26.87
C LYS A 2 -27.40 54.34 -27.25
N LEU A 3 -26.70 53.42 -26.57
CA LEU A 3 -25.74 52.50 -27.19
C LEU A 3 -25.52 51.32 -26.23
N ARG A 4 -26.06 50.17 -26.63
CA ARG A 4 -25.73 48.85 -26.07
C ARG A 4 -24.55 48.31 -26.88
N LEU A 5 -23.50 47.86 -26.21
CA LEU A 5 -22.50 46.98 -26.83
C LEU A 5 -22.51 45.64 -26.11
N SER A 6 -22.98 44.64 -26.85
CA SER A 6 -22.91 43.22 -26.51
C SER A 6 -21.55 42.69 -26.92
N SER A 7 -20.76 42.15 -25.99
CA SER A 7 -19.55 41.39 -26.31
C SER A 7 -19.88 39.91 -26.21
N PHE A 8 -19.95 39.24 -27.37
CA PHE A 8 -19.95 37.80 -27.47
C PHE A 8 -18.49 37.33 -27.51
N ILE A 9 -18.06 36.58 -26.50
CA ILE A 9 -16.80 35.83 -26.56
C ILE A 9 -17.16 34.42 -27.01
N ALA A 10 -16.80 34.08 -28.24
CA ALA A 10 -16.88 32.74 -28.77
C ALA A 10 -15.71 31.91 -28.19
N ALA A 11 -16.02 30.93 -27.36
CA ALA A 11 -15.04 29.92 -26.94
C ALA A 11 -14.89 28.88 -28.07
N ALA A 12 -13.74 28.88 -28.72
CA ALA A 12 -13.34 27.81 -29.63
C ALA A 12 -12.85 26.62 -28.78
N THR A 13 -13.71 25.64 -28.55
CA THR A 13 -13.33 24.32 -28.05
C THR A 13 -12.59 23.55 -29.14
N VAL A 14 -11.26 23.50 -29.05
CA VAL A 14 -10.43 22.54 -29.79
C VAL A 14 -10.37 21.27 -28.95
N ALA A 15 -11.18 20.28 -29.31
CA ALA A 15 -11.04 18.93 -28.79
C ALA A 15 -9.84 18.26 -29.47
N ILE A 16 -8.74 18.10 -28.75
CA ILE A 16 -7.62 17.27 -29.17
C ILE A 16 -8.01 15.82 -28.89
N LEU A 17 -8.50 15.16 -29.93
CA LEU A 17 -8.79 13.74 -29.96
C LEU A 17 -7.46 13.00 -30.17
N SER A 18 -6.81 12.57 -29.09
CA SER A 18 -5.64 11.69 -29.21
C SER A 18 -6.11 10.29 -29.64
N PRO A 19 -5.56 9.70 -30.72
CA PRO A 19 -5.82 8.31 -31.07
C PRO A 19 -5.17 7.39 -30.03
N LEU A 20 -5.97 6.49 -29.46
CA LEU A 20 -5.46 5.29 -28.80
C LEU A 20 -4.71 4.46 -29.86
N ALA A 21 -3.39 4.41 -29.77
CA ALA A 21 -2.67 3.21 -30.17
C ALA A 21 -3.05 2.13 -29.13
N GLY A 22 -3.68 1.01 -29.45
CA GLY A 22 -3.47 0.20 -30.64
C GLY A 22 -2.43 -0.88 -30.34
N CYS A 23 -2.64 -1.69 -29.30
CA CYS A 23 -1.93 -2.95 -29.08
C CYS A 23 -2.92 -4.09 -29.35
N SER A 24 -3.06 -4.48 -30.61
CA SER A 24 -3.81 -5.65 -31.06
C SER A 24 -2.86 -6.81 -31.35
N ASP A 25 -3.23 -7.97 -30.80
CA ASP A 25 -3.01 -9.35 -31.25
C ASP A 25 -1.61 -9.98 -31.28
N THR A 26 -1.45 -11.03 -30.47
CA THR A 26 -1.53 -12.42 -30.99
C THR A 26 -1.95 -13.41 -29.89
N PRO A 27 -2.96 -14.26 -30.11
CA PRO A 27 -3.24 -15.42 -29.28
C PRO A 27 -2.49 -16.65 -29.82
N ASP A 28 -1.71 -17.31 -28.96
CA ASP A 28 -1.28 -18.69 -29.19
C ASP A 28 -1.93 -19.58 -28.11
N ASP A 29 -3.02 -20.23 -28.52
CA ASP A 29 -3.59 -21.42 -27.91
C ASP A 29 -2.60 -22.60 -28.03
N ASN A 30 -2.26 -23.26 -26.92
CA ASN A 30 -2.13 -24.73 -26.87
C ASN A 30 -1.80 -25.28 -25.46
N GLY A 31 -2.64 -26.22 -25.00
CA GLY A 31 -2.23 -27.34 -24.16
C GLY A 31 -2.59 -27.23 -22.68
N ALA A 32 -3.79 -27.60 -22.25
CA ALA A 32 -4.23 -28.97 -21.96
C ALA A 32 -3.85 -29.49 -20.55
N GLY A 33 -4.91 -29.69 -19.74
CA GLY A 33 -5.11 -30.93 -18.97
C GLY A 33 -4.49 -31.01 -17.58
N GLY A 34 -5.33 -30.90 -16.55
CA GLY A 34 -4.99 -31.30 -15.19
C GLY A 34 -6.24 -31.42 -14.33
N ALA A 35 -6.93 -32.56 -14.44
CA ALA A 35 -8.12 -32.89 -13.69
C ALA A 35 -7.80 -33.40 -12.27
N GLY A 36 -8.70 -33.10 -11.33
CA GLY A 36 -9.13 -34.05 -10.31
C GLY A 36 -8.35 -34.07 -8.98
N GLY A 37 -9.07 -33.89 -7.89
CA GLY A 37 -8.56 -34.15 -6.54
C GLY A 37 -9.50 -33.67 -5.45
N SER A 38 -10.60 -34.41 -5.26
CA SER A 38 -11.49 -34.28 -4.11
C SER A 38 -10.87 -34.89 -2.84
N ASP A 39 -11.45 -34.49 -1.70
CA ASP A 39 -11.60 -35.25 -0.46
C ASP A 39 -10.53 -35.18 0.66
N ALA A 40 -11.02 -34.62 1.77
CA ALA A 40 -11.10 -35.22 3.11
C ALA A 40 -9.82 -35.57 3.90
N GLY A 41 -9.83 -35.20 5.19
CA GLY A 41 -9.10 -35.96 6.21
C GLY A 41 -8.62 -35.16 7.40
N SER A 42 -9.45 -35.12 8.44
CA SER A 42 -9.14 -34.73 9.81
C SER A 42 -7.86 -35.39 10.36
N THR A 43 -7.14 -34.73 11.27
CA THR A 43 -6.75 -35.34 12.55
C THR A 43 -6.45 -34.27 13.60
N SER A 44 -7.17 -34.39 14.71
CA SER A 44 -6.92 -33.70 15.96
C SER A 44 -5.65 -34.26 16.61
N ALA A 45 -4.75 -33.39 17.07
CA ALA A 45 -3.69 -33.78 18.01
C ALA A 45 -4.06 -33.24 19.40
N SER A 46 -4.63 -34.14 20.20
CA SER A 46 -4.82 -33.97 21.64
C SER A 46 -3.46 -34.07 22.34
N GLY A 47 -2.99 -32.97 22.92
CA GLY A 47 -1.85 -32.94 23.83
C GLY A 47 -2.32 -32.72 25.26
N SER A 48 -2.59 -33.82 25.96
CA SER A 48 -2.87 -33.81 27.41
C SER A 48 -1.56 -33.79 28.19
N THR A 49 -1.33 -32.78 29.03
CA THR A 49 -0.48 -32.90 30.23
C THR A 49 -1.08 -32.15 31.41
N SER A 50 -1.67 -32.96 32.29
CA SER A 50 -1.67 -32.94 33.76
C SER A 50 -1.63 -31.62 34.55
N SER A 51 -2.65 -31.53 35.40
CA SER A 51 -2.88 -30.65 36.55
C SER A 51 -1.69 -30.35 37.46
N ALA A 52 -1.64 -29.11 37.96
CA ALA A 52 -1.21 -28.81 39.32
C ALA A 52 -2.09 -27.68 39.89
N ILE A 53 -2.77 -27.99 40.99
CA ILE A 53 -3.59 -27.09 41.80
C ILE A 53 -2.64 -26.46 42.82
N GLY A 54 -2.56 -25.14 42.89
CA GLY A 54 -1.77 -24.41 43.87
C GLY A 54 -2.43 -23.08 44.21
N SER A 55 -3.16 -23.05 45.33
CA SER A 55 -3.70 -21.83 45.93
C SER A 55 -2.67 -21.18 46.84
N GLY A 56 -2.51 -19.85 46.75
CA GLY A 56 -2.02 -19.01 47.84
C GLY A 56 -0.89 -18.05 47.48
N GLY A 57 -1.10 -16.76 47.75
CA GLY A 57 -0.02 -15.77 47.85
C GLY A 57 -0.38 -14.39 47.31
N ALA A 58 -0.85 -13.50 48.19
CA ALA A 58 -0.86 -12.06 47.92
C ALA A 58 0.59 -11.52 47.90
N GLY A 59 0.91 -10.69 46.92
CA GLY A 59 2.21 -9.99 46.85
C GLY A 59 2.32 -9.10 45.61
N SER A 60 2.34 -7.79 45.83
CA SER A 60 2.53 -6.73 44.84
C SER A 60 3.85 -6.85 44.06
N THR A 61 3.86 -6.52 42.77
CA THR A 61 4.77 -5.56 42.09
C THR A 61 4.67 -5.66 40.55
N SER A 62 4.92 -4.52 39.91
CA SER A 62 4.83 -4.16 38.49
C SER A 62 5.42 -5.14 37.47
N ALA A 63 4.79 -5.25 36.30
CA ALA A 63 5.46 -5.26 34.99
C ALA A 63 4.43 -5.16 33.84
N SER A 64 4.79 -4.38 32.83
CA SER A 64 4.04 -4.01 31.64
C SER A 64 3.60 -5.19 30.77
N THR A 65 2.33 -5.23 30.37
CA THR A 65 1.86 -6.02 29.22
C THR A 65 1.80 -5.11 28.00
N GLY A 66 2.95 -4.95 27.31
CA GLY A 66 2.98 -4.50 25.93
C GLY A 66 2.64 -5.69 25.04
N GLY A 67 1.65 -5.52 24.16
CA GLY A 67 1.02 -6.60 23.42
C GLY A 67 1.97 -7.40 22.54
N ASP A 68 1.65 -8.69 22.44
CA ASP A 68 2.24 -9.65 21.52
C ASP A 68 2.02 -9.19 20.08
N GLY A 69 3.02 -8.50 19.50
CA GLY A 69 3.16 -8.37 18.07
C GLY A 69 3.44 -9.75 17.49
N GLY A 70 2.45 -10.33 16.82
CA GLY A 70 2.56 -11.62 16.15
C GLY A 70 3.70 -11.59 15.13
N GLY A 71 4.86 -12.10 15.53
CA GLY A 71 5.99 -12.32 14.66
C GLY A 71 5.63 -13.40 13.65
N SER A 72 5.43 -12.99 12.39
CA SER A 72 5.30 -13.91 11.27
C SER A 72 6.62 -14.66 11.08
N THR A 73 6.64 -15.93 11.50
CA THR A 73 7.71 -16.88 11.26
C THR A 73 7.67 -17.39 9.82
N GLY A 74 8.09 -16.54 8.88
CA GLY A 74 8.28 -16.88 7.46
C GLY A 74 9.76 -16.91 7.09
N SER A 75 10.34 -18.11 7.04
CA SER A 75 11.73 -18.35 6.63
C SER A 75 11.92 -18.15 5.12
N GLY A 76 12.40 -16.98 4.74
CA GLY A 76 12.97 -16.67 3.42
C GLY A 76 13.36 -15.20 3.39
N ASN A 77 14.67 -14.88 3.31
CA ASN A 77 15.26 -13.53 3.34
C ASN A 77 14.25 -12.39 3.55
N ALA A 78 13.81 -12.20 4.79
CA ALA A 78 12.75 -11.26 5.09
C ALA A 78 13.21 -9.85 4.72
N VAL A 79 12.40 -9.13 3.94
CA VAL A 79 12.66 -7.72 3.64
C VAL A 79 12.57 -6.96 4.97
N PRO A 80 13.61 -6.18 5.35
CA PRO A 80 13.62 -5.52 6.65
C PRO A 80 12.53 -4.44 6.71
N PRO A 81 11.74 -4.35 7.80
CA PRO A 81 10.69 -3.34 7.94
C PRO A 81 11.28 -2.00 8.43
N THR A 82 12.12 -1.37 7.62
CA THR A 82 12.81 -0.13 7.97
C THR A 82 12.43 1.02 7.04
N PHE A 83 12.73 2.25 7.44
CA PHE A 83 12.53 3.41 6.58
C PHE A 83 13.39 3.34 5.30
N GLU A 84 14.54 2.66 5.36
CA GLU A 84 15.37 2.42 4.17
C GLU A 84 14.66 1.56 3.12
N THR A 85 13.87 0.57 3.56
CA THR A 85 13.00 -0.21 2.66
C THR A 85 11.93 0.67 2.02
N VAL A 86 11.38 1.64 2.75
CA VAL A 86 10.41 2.61 2.20
C VAL A 86 11.05 3.43 1.08
N LYS A 87 12.25 3.98 1.31
CA LYS A 87 13.01 4.72 0.29
C LYS A 87 13.27 3.86 -0.94
N PHE A 88 13.75 2.63 -0.72
CA PHE A 88 14.01 1.69 -1.80
C PHE A 88 12.77 1.42 -2.67
N VAL A 89 11.59 1.23 -2.05
CA VAL A 89 10.34 1.02 -2.78
C VAL A 89 9.95 2.25 -3.60
N ILE A 90 10.11 3.45 -3.04
CA ILE A 90 9.81 4.72 -3.71
C ILE A 90 10.69 4.91 -4.95
N GLU A 91 12.00 4.65 -4.84
CA GLU A 91 12.93 4.77 -5.95
C GLU A 91 12.69 3.70 -7.01
N ARG A 92 12.61 2.44 -6.58
CA ARG A 92 12.44 1.29 -7.49
C ARG A 92 11.16 1.38 -8.31
N SER A 93 10.08 1.81 -7.68
CA SER A 93 8.76 1.87 -8.31
C SER A 93 8.50 3.21 -9.00
N SER A 94 9.52 4.09 -9.05
CA SER A 94 9.43 5.42 -9.63
C SER A 94 8.25 6.22 -9.08
N CYS A 95 8.00 6.11 -7.77
CA CYS A 95 6.91 6.82 -7.11
C CYS A 95 7.13 8.33 -7.15
N PHE A 96 8.38 8.78 -7.27
CA PHE A 96 8.75 10.19 -7.43
C PHE A 96 9.25 10.46 -8.85
N GLY A 97 8.83 11.58 -9.44
CA GLY A 97 9.19 11.99 -10.79
C GLY A 97 8.00 12.03 -11.74
N ALA A 98 8.27 12.36 -13.01
CA ALA A 98 7.28 12.41 -14.09
C ALA A 98 6.00 13.24 -13.84
N GLY A 99 6.01 14.15 -12.84
CA GLY A 99 4.87 15.01 -12.51
C GLY A 99 3.78 14.35 -11.67
N CYS A 100 4.03 13.22 -11.01
CA CYS A 100 2.99 12.53 -10.20
C CYS A 100 3.10 12.80 -8.70
N HIS A 101 4.32 12.85 -8.16
CA HIS A 101 4.58 13.09 -6.73
C HIS A 101 5.80 13.98 -6.53
N ASN A 102 5.91 15.05 -7.31
CA ASN A 102 7.05 15.96 -7.29
C ASN A 102 6.72 17.39 -7.76
N ASP A 103 5.45 17.74 -7.84
CA ASP A 103 5.00 19.05 -8.30
C ASP A 103 4.09 19.74 -7.27
N GLU A 104 3.87 21.04 -7.45
CA GLU A 104 3.02 21.84 -6.54
C GLU A 104 1.54 21.49 -6.66
N GLN A 105 1.14 20.78 -7.72
CA GLN A 105 -0.25 20.36 -7.96
C GLN A 105 -0.59 19.03 -7.27
N ASN A 106 0.40 18.18 -7.00
CA ASN A 106 0.32 16.94 -6.25
C ASN A 106 0.95 17.15 -4.88
N PRO A 107 0.13 17.39 -3.84
CA PRO A 107 0.63 17.93 -2.58
C PRO A 107 1.48 16.95 -1.76
N LEU A 108 1.67 15.71 -2.23
CA LEU A 108 2.58 14.72 -1.68
C LEU A 108 3.84 14.61 -2.55
N ASP A 109 4.91 15.27 -2.12
CA ASP A 109 6.25 15.09 -2.68
C ASP A 109 6.93 13.85 -2.07
N LEU A 110 7.25 12.88 -2.93
CA LEU A 110 7.90 11.62 -2.55
C LEU A 110 9.41 11.63 -2.82
N LYS A 111 10.02 12.80 -3.01
CA LYS A 111 11.47 12.91 -3.17
C LYS A 111 12.19 12.21 -2.01
N VAL A 112 13.18 11.39 -2.34
CA VAL A 112 13.99 10.69 -1.35
C VAL A 112 15.08 11.63 -0.82
N ASP A 113 14.76 12.29 0.29
CA ASP A 113 15.68 13.14 1.06
C ASP A 113 15.35 13.08 2.56
N ALA A 114 16.04 13.90 3.36
CA ALA A 114 15.90 13.91 4.82
C ALA A 114 14.50 14.32 5.32
N GLU A 115 13.65 14.90 4.46
CA GLU A 115 12.31 15.35 4.82
C GLU A 115 11.22 14.34 4.41
N LEU A 116 11.57 13.29 3.66
CA LEU A 116 10.61 12.31 3.15
C LEU A 116 9.75 11.71 4.25
N ARG A 117 10.35 11.30 5.39
CA ARG A 117 9.60 10.71 6.50
C ARG A 117 8.56 11.67 7.07
N THR A 118 8.95 12.93 7.25
CA THR A 118 8.05 13.98 7.71
C THR A 118 6.89 14.15 6.74
N ARG A 119 7.15 14.21 5.42
CA ARG A 119 6.09 14.30 4.41
C ARG A 119 5.14 13.09 4.47
N LEU A 120 5.67 11.87 4.57
CA LEU A 120 4.86 10.66 4.67
C LEU A 120 3.99 10.60 5.94
N THR A 121 4.49 11.08 7.07
CA THR A 121 3.79 10.97 8.37
C THR A 121 2.89 12.16 8.70
N THR A 122 3.00 13.27 7.97
CA THR A 122 2.18 14.48 8.21
C THR A 122 1.14 14.74 7.12
N HIS A 123 1.32 14.15 5.92
CA HIS A 123 0.40 14.37 4.81
C HIS A 123 -0.88 13.54 4.95
N ILE A 124 -2.02 14.15 4.60
CA ILE A 124 -3.35 13.51 4.57
C ILE A 124 -3.82 13.41 3.12
N SER A 125 -4.12 12.20 2.67
CA SER A 125 -4.68 11.95 1.34
C SER A 125 -6.19 12.17 1.33
N ARG A 126 -6.60 13.34 0.81
CA ARG A 126 -8.00 13.70 0.59
C ARG A 126 -8.74 12.67 -0.26
N ASN A 127 -8.11 12.23 -1.35
CA ASN A 127 -8.72 11.33 -2.33
C ASN A 127 -8.83 9.87 -1.85
N CYS A 128 -8.09 9.51 -0.81
CA CYS A 128 -8.13 8.20 -0.13
C CYS A 128 -8.91 8.28 1.18
N GLY A 129 -9.95 9.14 1.23
CA GLY A 129 -10.88 9.22 2.38
C GLY A 129 -10.30 9.94 3.59
N ASP A 130 -9.54 11.01 3.38
CA ASP A 130 -8.86 11.79 4.43
C ASP A 130 -7.95 10.94 5.34
N LEU A 131 -7.37 9.86 4.79
CA LEU A 131 -6.42 9.01 5.51
C LEU A 131 -5.02 9.62 5.50
N PRO A 132 -4.27 9.55 6.60
CA PRO A 132 -2.84 9.85 6.59
C PRO A 132 -2.11 8.92 5.62
N ILE A 133 -1.07 9.42 4.95
CA ILE A 133 -0.23 8.58 4.08
C ILE A 133 0.39 7.45 4.89
N VAL A 134 1.00 7.80 6.01
CA VAL A 134 1.46 6.87 7.05
C VAL A 134 0.82 7.26 8.38
N ASN A 135 0.13 6.31 9.01
CA ASN A 135 -0.42 6.40 10.37
C ASN A 135 0.44 5.54 11.30
N PRO A 136 1.43 6.11 12.03
CA PRO A 136 2.30 5.33 12.91
C PRO A 136 1.52 4.43 13.88
N GLY A 137 1.85 3.14 13.90
CA GLY A 137 1.20 2.11 14.70
C GLY A 137 -0.08 1.52 14.09
N LYS A 138 -0.53 2.01 12.93
CA LYS A 138 -1.82 1.63 12.33
C LYS A 138 -1.73 1.43 10.80
N PRO A 139 -1.13 0.33 10.32
CA PRO A 139 -0.96 0.08 8.90
C PRO A 139 -2.28 0.04 8.12
N GLU A 140 -3.35 -0.50 8.70
CA GLU A 140 -4.68 -0.59 8.12
C GLU A 140 -5.41 0.77 8.00
N GLU A 141 -4.98 1.77 8.77
CA GLU A 141 -5.45 3.16 8.68
C GLU A 141 -4.51 4.05 7.84
N SER A 142 -3.53 3.46 7.14
CA SER A 142 -2.55 4.19 6.33
C SER A 142 -2.89 4.11 4.84
N ALA A 143 -2.98 5.26 4.17
CA ALA A 143 -3.27 5.32 2.74
C ALA A 143 -2.19 4.63 1.89
N LEU A 144 -0.92 4.67 2.31
CA LEU A 144 0.20 4.02 1.61
C LEU A 144 -0.03 2.52 1.40
N ILE A 145 -0.53 1.80 2.41
CA ILE A 145 -0.74 0.35 2.29
C ILE A 145 -1.96 0.05 1.41
N LYS A 146 -3.03 0.84 1.55
CA LYS A 146 -4.25 0.67 0.75
C LYS A 146 -3.97 0.88 -0.73
N ILE A 147 -3.36 2.01 -1.07
CA ILE A 147 -3.15 2.42 -2.46
C ILE A 147 -2.20 1.49 -3.23
N LEU A 148 -1.29 0.78 -2.54
CA LEU A 148 -0.38 -0.19 -3.15
C LEU A 148 -1.05 -1.53 -3.47
N LYS A 149 -2.15 -1.87 -2.78
CA LYS A 149 -2.88 -3.12 -2.96
C LYS A 149 -4.07 -2.97 -3.90
N GLU A 150 -4.78 -1.85 -3.80
CA GLU A 150 -6.03 -1.63 -4.52
C GLU A 150 -6.31 -0.12 -4.69
N PRO A 151 -7.30 0.27 -5.52
CA PRO A 151 -7.77 1.65 -5.55
C PRO A 151 -8.17 2.14 -4.14
N CYS A 152 -7.82 3.38 -3.80
CA CYS A 152 -8.22 3.99 -2.55
C CYS A 152 -9.06 5.23 -2.77
N GLY A 153 -10.34 5.16 -2.36
CA GLY A 153 -11.32 6.22 -2.59
C GLY A 153 -11.50 6.47 -4.08
N THR A 154 -11.16 7.68 -4.54
CA THR A 154 -11.22 8.04 -5.96
C THR A 154 -9.87 7.89 -6.68
N THR A 155 -8.81 7.54 -5.96
CA THR A 155 -7.47 7.36 -6.54
C THR A 155 -7.29 5.91 -6.99
N PRO A 156 -6.85 5.66 -8.24
CA PRO A 156 -6.53 4.31 -8.69
C PRO A 156 -5.33 3.75 -7.90
N ARG A 157 -5.17 2.42 -7.94
CA ARG A 157 -4.00 1.76 -7.35
C ARG A 157 -2.70 2.40 -7.87
N MET A 158 -1.71 2.49 -7.00
CA MET A 158 -0.36 2.95 -7.32
C MET A 158 0.64 1.78 -7.21
N PRO A 159 1.69 1.75 -8.05
CA PRO A 159 1.95 2.64 -9.19
C PRO A 159 0.90 2.49 -10.30
N ILE A 160 0.61 3.56 -11.06
CA ILE A 160 -0.42 3.54 -12.13
C ILE A 160 -0.14 2.44 -13.18
N GLU A 161 1.13 2.13 -13.42
CA GLU A 161 1.54 1.08 -14.37
C GLU A 161 1.38 -0.35 -13.82
N CYS A 162 0.98 -0.52 -12.56
CA CYS A 162 0.62 -1.81 -11.97
C CYS A 162 -0.81 -2.17 -12.41
N VAL A 163 -0.93 -2.93 -13.50
CA VAL A 163 -2.23 -3.29 -14.09
C VAL A 163 -2.75 -4.59 -13.49
N ASN A 164 -1.88 -5.60 -13.33
CA ASN A 164 -2.20 -6.90 -12.76
C ASN A 164 -1.25 -7.23 -11.61
N GLU A 165 -1.74 -8.02 -10.64
CA GLU A 165 -0.89 -8.54 -9.57
C GLU A 165 0.31 -9.31 -10.12
N GLY A 166 1.49 -9.05 -9.57
CA GLY A 166 2.73 -9.67 -10.00
C GLY A 166 3.41 -9.01 -11.21
N ASP A 167 2.82 -7.97 -11.80
CA ASP A 167 3.50 -7.20 -12.84
C ASP A 167 4.79 -6.59 -12.29
N ALA A 168 5.83 -6.51 -13.13
CA ALA A 168 7.14 -5.98 -12.73
C ALA A 168 7.11 -4.52 -12.24
N LYS A 169 6.01 -3.81 -12.55
CA LYS A 169 5.74 -2.42 -12.14
C LYS A 169 5.01 -2.33 -10.80
N CYS A 170 4.43 -3.42 -10.30
CA CYS A 170 3.82 -3.46 -8.98
C CYS A 170 4.89 -3.52 -7.90
N VAL A 171 4.56 -2.98 -6.73
CA VAL A 171 5.34 -3.25 -5.53
C VAL A 171 5.07 -4.70 -5.12
N PRO A 172 6.09 -5.57 -4.99
CA PRO A 172 5.86 -6.96 -4.59
C PRO A 172 5.31 -7.07 -3.16
N ASP A 173 4.48 -8.09 -2.90
CA ASP A 173 3.77 -8.24 -1.62
C ASP A 173 4.69 -8.26 -0.40
N ASN A 174 5.84 -8.91 -0.49
CA ASN A 174 6.81 -8.94 0.61
C ASN A 174 7.37 -7.55 0.98
N TYR A 175 7.44 -6.62 0.02
CA TYR A 175 7.76 -5.22 0.31
C TYR A 175 6.56 -4.51 0.93
N ILE A 176 5.33 -4.74 0.44
CA ILE A 176 4.12 -4.15 1.05
C ILE A 176 3.96 -4.60 2.50
N GLU A 177 4.25 -5.87 2.80
CA GLU A 177 4.29 -6.41 4.17
C GLU A 177 5.37 -5.76 5.02
N ALA A 178 6.59 -5.59 4.51
CA ALA A 178 7.66 -4.90 5.22
C ALA A 178 7.31 -3.43 5.51
N LEU A 179 6.65 -2.74 4.56
CA LEU A 179 6.13 -1.39 4.75
C LEU A 179 5.04 -1.36 5.82
N ALA A 180 4.08 -2.29 5.77
CA ALA A 180 3.02 -2.38 6.77
C ALA A 180 3.59 -2.64 8.18
N GLN A 181 4.58 -3.52 8.29
CA GLN A 181 5.26 -3.80 9.55
C GLN A 181 6.05 -2.57 10.05
N TRP A 182 6.77 -1.87 9.18
CA TRP A 182 7.45 -0.62 9.55
C TRP A 182 6.48 0.43 10.11
N ILE A 183 5.28 0.54 9.52
CA ILE A 183 4.22 1.41 10.04
C ILE A 183 3.75 0.91 11.41
N ALA A 184 3.48 -0.39 11.56
CA ALA A 184 3.07 -1.00 12.83
C ALA A 184 4.11 -0.77 13.94
N ASP A 185 5.39 -0.76 13.61
CA ASP A 185 6.52 -0.48 14.51
C ASP A 185 6.66 1.02 14.85
N GLY A 186 5.74 1.86 14.38
CA GLY A 186 5.69 3.29 14.69
C GLY A 186 6.37 4.18 13.66
N ALA A 187 6.66 3.67 12.46
CA ALA A 187 7.24 4.42 11.35
C ALA A 187 8.50 5.21 11.74
N LEU A 188 9.45 4.53 12.37
CA LEU A 188 10.73 5.09 12.83
C LEU A 188 11.71 5.33 11.67
N GLU A 189 12.73 6.16 11.88
CA GLU A 189 13.86 6.32 10.94
C GLU A 189 14.72 5.05 10.87
#